data_AF-A0AA35PIL6-F1
#
_entry.id   AF-A0AA35PIL6-F1
#
_cell.length_a   1.000
_cell.length_b   1.000
_cell.length_c   1.000
_cell.angle_alpha   90.00
_cell.angle_beta   90.00
_cell.angle_gamma   90.00
#
_symmetry.space_group_name_H-M   'P 1'
#
loop_
_entity.id
_entity.type
_entity.pdbx_description
1 polymer ?
#
loop_
_entity_poly.entity_id
_entity_poly.type
_entity_poly.pdbx_seq_one_letter_code
_entity_poly.pdbx_strand_id
1 'polypeptide(L)'
;MAARERTTPAVAKGSGFWHVPIVTEYSQETQKLLKVMMQESKLTNFQQRHLTNCIKRGDSLPDKCSPTSSKEPELSKPVSPPKAFLSISPYGRPRLRPAEMCRAGDAYIREKFRPQATRDLEKEKERLQNIFATGKDKVEKKPKKEPVKVEEKVPEPDRFEECMYNGLPWLKAVI
;
A
#
# COMPACT_ATOMS: atom_id res chain seq x y z
N MET A 1 5.20 -44.89 35.64
CA MET A 1 4.41 -44.04 34.73
C MET A 1 5.35 -43.45 33.70
N ALA A 2 5.30 -43.92 32.45
CA ALA A 2 6.19 -43.44 31.38
C ALA A 2 5.49 -42.30 30.61
N ALA A 3 6.05 -41.08 30.69
CA ALA A 3 5.58 -39.94 29.93
C ALA A 3 6.07 -40.07 28.48
N ARG A 4 5.13 -40.14 27.54
CA ARG A 4 5.43 -40.21 26.10
C ARG A 4 5.65 -38.80 25.57
N GLU A 5 6.90 -38.44 25.34
CA GLU A 5 7.25 -37.19 24.66
C GLU A 5 6.72 -37.23 23.22
N ARG A 6 5.89 -36.24 22.87
CA ARG A 6 5.42 -36.03 21.50
C ARG A 6 6.46 -35.18 20.78
N THR A 7 7.35 -35.81 20.04
CA THR A 7 8.18 -35.14 19.03
C THR A 7 7.29 -34.75 17.85
N THR A 8 6.92 -33.46 17.75
CA THR A 8 6.35 -32.91 16.52
C THR A 8 7.49 -32.59 15.54
N PRO A 9 7.40 -33.00 14.26
CA PRO A 9 8.39 -32.60 13.26
C PRO A 9 8.27 -31.10 12.95
N ALA A 10 9.41 -30.43 12.83
CA ALA A 10 9.48 -29.02 12.48
C ALA A 10 8.89 -28.77 11.09
N VAL A 11 7.86 -27.93 11.00
CA VAL A 11 7.26 -27.50 9.73
C VAL A 11 8.26 -26.62 8.97
N ALA A 12 8.55 -27.00 7.72
CA ALA A 12 9.43 -26.26 6.83
C ALA A 12 8.89 -24.84 6.58
N LYS A 13 9.62 -23.84 7.05
CA LYS A 13 9.33 -22.43 6.78
C LYS A 13 9.61 -22.14 5.30
N GLY A 14 8.55 -21.91 4.51
CA GLY A 14 8.69 -21.26 3.19
C GLY A 14 7.95 -21.88 2.00
N SER A 15 7.06 -22.87 2.18
CA SER A 15 6.36 -23.49 1.04
C SER A 15 4.99 -22.85 0.78
N GLY A 16 4.94 -21.79 -0.02
CA GLY A 16 3.68 -21.31 -0.61
C GLY A 16 3.18 -22.23 -1.73
N PHE A 17 1.86 -22.24 -1.98
CA PHE A 17 1.16 -23.07 -2.98
C PHE A 17 1.69 -22.94 -4.42
N TRP A 18 2.43 -21.86 -4.73
CA TRP A 18 3.03 -21.61 -6.05
C TRP A 18 4.50 -22.00 -6.16
N HIS A 19 5.07 -22.65 -5.13
CA HIS A 19 6.40 -23.22 -5.24
C HIS A 19 6.33 -24.57 -5.95
N VAL A 20 6.65 -24.57 -7.25
CA VAL A 20 7.12 -25.80 -7.91
C VAL A 20 8.39 -26.20 -7.15
N PRO A 21 8.49 -27.44 -6.62
CA PRO A 21 9.78 -27.91 -6.11
C PRO A 21 10.75 -27.80 -7.28
N ILE A 22 11.77 -26.95 -7.13
CA ILE A 22 12.85 -26.89 -8.10
C ILE A 22 13.58 -28.23 -7.92
N VAL A 23 13.14 -29.24 -8.66
CA VAL A 23 13.83 -30.52 -8.76
C VAL A 23 15.07 -30.23 -9.60
N THR A 24 16.12 -29.79 -8.91
CA THR A 24 17.46 -29.52 -9.42
C THR A 24 18.20 -30.83 -9.69
N GLU A 25 17.60 -31.79 -10.37
CA GLU A 25 18.29 -33.01 -10.79
C GLU A 25 18.09 -33.21 -12.28
N TYR A 26 19.18 -33.19 -13.03
CA TYR A 26 19.15 -33.44 -14.46
C TYR A 26 18.82 -34.91 -14.73
N SER A 27 17.85 -35.17 -15.61
CA SER A 27 17.52 -36.52 -16.09
C SER A 27 18.76 -37.23 -16.64
N GLN A 28 18.84 -38.55 -16.45
CA GLN A 28 19.96 -39.37 -16.93
C GLN A 28 20.19 -39.22 -18.45
N GLU A 29 19.10 -39.05 -19.21
CA GLU A 29 19.16 -38.80 -20.65
C GLU A 29 19.83 -37.46 -20.95
N THR A 30 19.47 -36.40 -20.23
CA THR A 30 20.07 -35.06 -20.34
C THR A 30 21.56 -35.09 -19.97
N GLN A 31 21.94 -35.83 -18.92
CA GLN A 31 23.35 -35.97 -18.53
C GLN A 31 24.19 -36.67 -19.60
N LYS A 32 23.64 -37.72 -20.23
CA LYS A 32 24.30 -38.43 -21.34
C LYS A 32 24.47 -37.51 -22.55
N LEU A 33 23.41 -36.77 -22.92
CA LEU A 33 23.45 -35.82 -24.01
C LEU A 33 24.52 -34.74 -23.78
N LEU A 34 24.53 -34.11 -22.61
CA LEU A 34 25.51 -33.08 -22.26
C LEU A 34 26.94 -33.63 -22.36
N LYS A 35 27.18 -34.88 -21.97
CA LYS A 35 28.50 -35.53 -22.11
C LYS A 35 28.94 -35.68 -23.57
N VAL A 36 28.03 -36.04 -24.47
CA VAL A 36 28.30 -36.11 -25.92
C VAL A 36 28.60 -34.72 -26.47
N MET A 37 27.78 -33.72 -26.13
CA MET A 37 28.00 -32.34 -26.55
C MET A 37 29.36 -31.79 -26.10
N MET A 38 29.77 -32.09 -24.87
CA MET A 38 31.09 -31.70 -24.34
C MET A 38 32.25 -32.30 -25.15
N GLN A 39 32.09 -33.54 -25.65
CA GLN A 39 33.09 -34.22 -26.47
C GLN A 39 33.14 -33.66 -27.88
N GLU A 40 31.97 -33.44 -28.50
CA GLU A 40 31.85 -32.93 -29.87
C GLU A 40 32.35 -31.49 -30.00
N SER A 41 32.08 -30.65 -28.99
CA SER A 41 32.54 -29.25 -28.94
C SER A 41 34.02 -29.10 -28.55
N LYS A 42 34.73 -30.22 -28.29
CA LYS A 42 36.16 -30.23 -27.93
C LYS A 42 36.49 -29.30 -26.75
N LEU A 43 35.64 -29.28 -25.73
CA LEU A 43 35.86 -28.45 -24.54
C LEU A 43 37.15 -28.83 -23.82
N THR A 44 37.81 -27.85 -23.20
CA THR A 44 38.97 -28.10 -22.34
C THR A 44 38.57 -28.93 -21.12
N ASN A 45 39.52 -29.69 -20.56
CA ASN A 45 39.29 -30.47 -19.33
C ASN A 45 38.72 -29.62 -18.17
N PHE A 46 39.12 -28.35 -18.11
CA PHE A 46 38.61 -27.39 -17.12
C PHE A 46 37.12 -27.09 -17.32
N GLN A 47 36.72 -26.74 -18.54
CA GLN A 47 35.32 -26.51 -18.89
C GLN A 47 34.47 -27.76 -18.67
N GLN A 48 35.00 -28.94 -19.01
CA GLN A 48 34.31 -30.20 -18.79
C GLN A 48 34.07 -30.47 -17.30
N ARG A 49 35.09 -30.24 -16.45
CA ARG A 49 34.98 -30.36 -14.99
C ARG A 49 33.99 -29.35 -14.41
N HIS A 50 33.98 -28.11 -14.89
CA HIS A 50 33.06 -27.09 -14.41
C HIS A 50 31.60 -27.47 -14.72
N LEU A 51 31.30 -27.84 -15.96
CA LEU A 51 29.96 -28.27 -16.39
C LEU A 51 29.49 -29.53 -15.67
N THR A 52 30.35 -30.56 -15.55
CA THR A 52 30.00 -31.78 -14.80
C THR A 52 29.70 -31.51 -13.32
N ASN A 53 30.35 -30.52 -12.71
CA ASN A 53 30.05 -30.13 -11.33
C ASN A 53 28.69 -29.44 -11.21
N CYS A 54 28.33 -28.54 -12.14
CA CYS A 54 27.00 -27.92 -12.19
C CYS A 54 25.90 -28.99 -12.33
N ILE A 55 26.09 -29.94 -13.25
CA ILE A 55 25.14 -31.03 -13.49
C ILE A 55 24.96 -31.90 -12.23
N LYS A 56 26.05 -32.22 -11.52
CA LYS A 56 25.98 -33.01 -10.27
C LYS A 56 25.32 -32.28 -9.11
N ARG A 57 25.48 -30.95 -9.05
CA ARG A 57 24.88 -30.10 -8.01
C ARG A 57 23.42 -29.76 -8.30
N GLY A 58 22.99 -29.90 -9.55
CA GLY A 58 21.67 -29.46 -9.96
C GLY A 58 21.56 -27.98 -10.26
N ASP A 59 22.69 -27.28 -10.27
CA ASP A 59 22.76 -25.86 -10.57
C ASP A 59 22.45 -25.63 -12.05
N SER A 60 21.89 -24.47 -12.38
CA SER A 60 21.70 -24.06 -13.77
C SER A 60 23.03 -24.03 -14.54
N LEU A 61 22.97 -24.27 -15.86
CA LEU A 61 24.17 -24.26 -16.70
C LEU A 61 24.82 -22.86 -16.72
N PRO A 62 26.15 -22.76 -16.69
CA PRO A 62 26.87 -21.49 -16.65
C PRO A 62 26.81 -20.76 -18.00
N ASP A 63 26.39 -19.50 -17.99
CA ASP A 63 26.33 -18.64 -19.19
C ASP A 63 27.72 -18.33 -19.77
N LYS A 64 28.76 -18.30 -18.92
CA LYS A 64 30.13 -17.96 -19.30
C LYS A 64 31.12 -18.89 -18.60
N CYS A 65 31.98 -19.53 -19.37
CA CYS A 65 33.08 -20.34 -18.85
C CYS A 65 34.43 -19.75 -19.32
N SER A 66 35.34 -19.48 -18.40
CA SER A 66 36.70 -19.03 -18.73
C SER A 66 37.44 -20.12 -19.53
N PRO A 67 38.12 -19.78 -20.65
CA PRO A 67 38.72 -20.77 -21.54
C PRO A 67 39.95 -21.50 -20.94
N THR A 68 40.68 -20.87 -20.02
CA THR A 68 41.98 -21.40 -19.56
C THR A 68 42.24 -21.22 -18.06
N SER A 69 41.27 -20.73 -17.27
CA SER A 69 41.54 -20.35 -15.88
C SER A 69 40.49 -20.85 -14.91
N SER A 70 40.96 -21.49 -13.84
CA SER A 70 40.20 -21.81 -12.63
C SER A 70 39.91 -20.61 -11.75
N LYS A 71 40.43 -19.43 -12.12
CA LYS A 71 40.13 -18.20 -11.42
C LYS A 71 38.70 -17.81 -11.77
N GLU A 72 37.83 -17.87 -10.77
CA GLU A 72 36.48 -17.34 -10.84
C GLU A 72 36.57 -15.90 -11.38
N PRO A 73 35.88 -15.56 -12.48
CA PRO A 73 35.85 -14.18 -12.93
C PRO A 73 35.22 -13.39 -11.80
N GLU A 74 36.05 -12.60 -11.11
CA GLU A 74 35.59 -11.58 -10.18
C GLU A 74 34.57 -10.74 -10.94
N LEU A 75 33.28 -10.98 -10.67
CA LEU A 75 32.21 -10.15 -11.20
C LEU A 75 32.58 -8.73 -10.81
N SER A 76 32.92 -7.91 -11.81
CA SER A 76 33.25 -6.51 -11.62
C SER A 76 32.07 -5.92 -10.86
N LYS A 77 32.28 -5.64 -9.57
CA LYS A 77 31.29 -5.00 -8.71
C LYS A 77 30.78 -3.79 -9.50
N PRO A 78 29.47 -3.67 -9.76
CA PRO A 78 28.98 -2.47 -10.41
C PRO A 78 29.44 -1.29 -9.57
N VAL A 79 30.24 -0.42 -10.18
CA VAL A 79 30.62 0.89 -9.62
C VAL A 79 29.35 1.75 -9.67
N SER A 80 28.39 1.39 -8.84
CA SER A 80 27.35 2.30 -8.40
C SER A 80 27.98 3.21 -7.35
N PRO A 81 27.67 4.52 -7.35
CA PRO A 81 28.04 5.35 -6.22
C PRO A 81 27.49 4.68 -4.95
N PRO A 82 28.21 4.67 -3.82
CA PRO A 82 27.76 3.99 -2.63
C PRO A 82 26.44 4.62 -2.20
N LYS A 83 25.33 3.95 -2.53
CA LYS A 83 24.05 4.22 -1.91
C LYS A 83 24.31 4.00 -0.43
N ALA A 84 24.07 5.02 0.38
CA ALA A 84 24.34 5.00 1.82
C ALA A 84 23.44 3.93 2.48
N PHE A 85 23.83 2.67 2.34
CA PHE A 85 23.32 1.60 3.15
C PHE A 85 24.01 1.75 4.49
N LEU A 86 23.25 2.21 5.49
CA LEU A 86 23.67 2.09 6.87
C LEU A 86 23.83 0.59 7.13
N SER A 87 25.06 0.08 6.98
CA SER A 87 25.39 -1.28 7.35
C SER A 87 25.31 -1.36 8.88
N ILE A 88 24.13 -1.68 9.39
CA ILE A 88 23.96 -2.03 10.79
C ILE A 88 24.64 -3.39 10.93
N SER A 89 25.93 -3.38 11.27
CA SER A 89 26.69 -4.60 11.55
C SER A 89 26.04 -5.29 12.75
N PRO A 90 25.53 -6.53 12.61
CA PRO A 90 24.90 -7.25 13.72
C PRO A 90 25.92 -7.67 14.80
N TYR A 91 27.22 -7.54 14.51
CA TYR A 91 28.32 -7.87 15.42
C TYR A 91 28.97 -6.64 16.06
N GLY A 92 28.48 -5.43 15.75
CA GLY A 92 28.93 -4.22 16.43
C GLY A 92 28.37 -4.15 17.84
N ARG A 93 29.23 -3.97 18.85
CA ARG A 93 28.79 -3.65 20.22
C ARG A 93 27.82 -2.45 20.14
N PRO A 94 26.60 -2.54 20.70
CA PRO A 94 25.68 -1.41 20.73
C PRO A 94 26.38 -0.23 21.41
N ARG A 95 26.70 0.81 20.65
CA ARG A 95 27.26 2.04 21.20
C ARG A 95 26.10 2.95 21.59
N LEU A 96 26.17 3.49 22.80
CA LEU A 96 25.29 4.58 23.21
C LEU A 96 25.48 5.76 22.26
N ARG A 97 24.39 6.45 21.92
CA ARG A 97 24.49 7.68 21.13
C ARG A 97 25.16 8.77 21.97
N PRO A 98 26.11 9.53 21.41
CA PRO A 98 26.72 10.65 22.12
C PRO A 98 25.68 11.74 22.41
N ALA A 99 25.87 12.47 23.51
CA ALA A 99 24.92 13.46 23.99
C ALA A 99 24.63 14.56 22.97
N GLU A 100 25.63 14.94 22.17
CA GLU A 100 25.50 15.94 21.10
C GLU A 100 24.51 15.47 20.02
N MET A 101 24.56 14.20 19.60
CA MET A 101 23.61 13.65 18.63
C MET A 101 22.17 13.63 19.16
N CYS A 102 22.00 13.35 20.45
CA CYS A 102 20.67 13.36 21.07
C CYS A 102 20.10 14.79 21.16
N ARG A 103 20.96 15.80 21.31
CA ARG A 103 20.58 17.23 21.40
C ARG A 103 20.48 17.94 20.04
N ALA A 104 21.15 17.43 19.01
CA ALA A 104 21.23 18.06 17.69
C ALA A 104 19.89 18.11 16.95
N GLY A 105 18.93 17.26 17.33
CA GLY A 105 17.58 17.30 16.76
C GLY A 105 16.63 18.20 17.55
N ASP A 106 15.53 18.59 16.91
CA ASP A 106 14.47 19.39 17.52
C ASP A 106 13.51 18.55 18.40
N ALA A 107 13.91 17.34 18.79
CA ALA A 107 13.04 16.37 19.49
C ALA A 107 12.50 16.87 20.85
N TYR A 108 13.20 17.82 21.47
CA TYR A 108 12.80 18.44 22.74
C TYR A 108 12.12 19.81 22.54
N ILE A 109 12.06 20.31 21.31
CA ILE A 109 11.41 21.58 21.02
C ILE A 109 9.91 21.34 20.94
N ARG A 110 9.15 22.04 21.78
CA ARG A 110 7.69 21.98 21.73
C ARG A 110 7.19 22.63 20.45
N GLU A 111 6.35 21.91 19.72
CA GLU A 111 5.68 22.45 18.55
C GLU A 111 4.94 23.74 18.91
N LYS A 112 5.19 24.80 18.15
CA LYS A 112 4.49 26.07 18.32
C LYS A 112 3.10 25.92 17.71
N PHE A 113 2.07 26.32 18.45
CA PHE A 113 0.71 26.41 17.92
C PHE A 113 0.70 27.28 16.67
N ARG A 114 0.25 26.72 15.55
CA ARG A 114 0.03 27.45 14.30
C ARG A 114 -1.47 27.54 14.09
N PRO A 115 -2.10 28.72 14.31
CA PRO A 115 -3.51 28.87 14.02
C PRO A 115 -3.73 28.56 12.53
N GLN A 116 -4.59 27.59 12.24
CA GLN A 116 -5.05 27.37 10.88
C GLN A 116 -6.05 28.47 10.51
N ALA A 117 -6.11 28.82 9.22
CA ALA A 117 -7.17 29.68 8.72
C ALA A 117 -8.52 29.05 9.03
N THR A 118 -9.34 29.75 9.82
CA THR A 118 -10.70 29.31 10.14
C THR A 118 -11.46 29.16 8.83
N ARG A 119 -12.02 27.98 8.58
CA ARG A 119 -12.93 27.76 7.44
C ARG A 119 -14.18 28.62 7.64
N ASP A 120 -14.73 29.15 6.56
CA ASP A 120 -15.97 29.92 6.61
C ASP A 120 -17.11 29.06 7.19
N LEU A 121 -17.55 29.39 8.42
CA LEU A 121 -18.53 28.58 9.16
C LEU A 121 -19.86 28.45 8.40
N GLU A 122 -20.25 29.49 7.66
CA GLU A 122 -21.46 29.49 6.85
C GLU A 122 -21.40 28.50 5.68
N LYS A 123 -20.26 28.43 4.99
CA LYS A 123 -20.05 27.47 3.88
C LYS A 123 -20.02 26.04 4.39
N GLU A 124 -19.44 25.81 5.57
CA GLU A 124 -19.39 24.48 6.19
C GLU A 124 -20.79 24.04 6.64
N LYS A 125 -21.58 24.96 7.20
CA LYS A 125 -22.99 24.69 7.54
C LYS A 125 -23.80 24.33 6.29
N GLU A 126 -23.68 25.10 5.22
CA GLU A 126 -24.36 24.84 3.94
C GLU A 126 -23.93 23.47 3.38
N ARG A 127 -22.62 23.17 3.39
CA ARG A 127 -22.09 21.88 2.96
C ARG A 127 -22.72 20.71 3.73
N LEU A 128 -22.74 20.79 5.06
CA LEU A 128 -23.30 19.75 5.91
C LEU A 128 -24.82 19.60 5.74
N GLN A 129 -25.54 20.71 5.59
CA GLN A 129 -26.97 20.69 5.26
C GLN A 129 -27.21 19.96 3.94
N ASN A 130 -26.40 20.22 2.91
CA ASN A 130 -26.50 19.55 1.62
C ASN A 130 -26.19 18.05 1.73
N ILE A 131 -25.19 17.66 2.52
CA ILE A 131 -24.88 16.24 2.78
C ILE A 131 -26.06 15.56 3.49
N PHE A 132 -26.63 16.17 4.53
CA PHE A 132 -27.73 15.55 5.28
C PHE A 132 -29.02 15.47 4.46
N ALA A 133 -29.29 16.47 3.63
CA ALA A 133 -30.49 16.48 2.79
C ALA A 133 -30.36 15.58 1.56
N THR A 134 -29.20 15.55 0.89
CA THR A 134 -29.04 14.95 -0.45
C THR A 134 -27.93 13.91 -0.56
N GLY A 135 -27.14 13.71 0.50
CA GLY A 135 -25.99 12.79 0.53
C GLY A 135 -24.78 13.26 -0.29
N LYS A 136 -24.79 14.50 -0.81
CA LYS A 136 -23.73 15.02 -1.70
C LYS A 136 -23.14 16.32 -1.16
N ASP A 137 -21.82 16.44 -1.29
CA ASP A 137 -21.01 17.54 -0.72
C ASP A 137 -21.07 18.84 -1.53
N LYS A 138 -21.50 18.76 -2.80
CA LYS A 138 -21.67 19.91 -3.70
C LYS A 138 -23.06 19.92 -4.30
N VAL A 139 -23.80 21.01 -4.08
CA VAL A 139 -24.92 21.37 -4.95
C VAL A 139 -24.30 21.83 -6.27
N GLU A 140 -24.49 21.03 -7.32
CA GLU A 140 -24.36 21.54 -8.68
C GLU A 140 -25.31 22.72 -8.80
N LYS A 141 -24.77 23.95 -8.74
CA LYS A 141 -25.55 25.15 -9.02
C LYS A 141 -26.00 25.05 -10.47
N LYS A 142 -27.18 24.46 -10.69
CA LYS A 142 -27.85 24.56 -11.98
C LYS A 142 -28.05 26.05 -12.27
N PRO A 143 -27.77 26.52 -13.49
CA PRO A 143 -27.99 27.93 -13.83
C PRO A 143 -29.45 28.28 -13.51
N LYS A 144 -29.63 29.40 -12.81
CA LYS A 144 -30.95 29.95 -12.46
C LYS A 144 -31.79 30.02 -13.74
N LYS A 145 -32.87 29.24 -13.81
CA LYS A 145 -33.95 29.54 -14.75
C LYS A 145 -34.64 30.81 -14.24
N GLU A 146 -34.87 31.75 -15.14
CA GLU A 146 -35.56 33.01 -14.86
C GLU A 146 -36.94 32.75 -14.25
N PRO A 147 -37.40 33.61 -13.32
CA PRO A 147 -38.65 33.38 -12.62
C PRO A 147 -39.85 33.47 -13.57
N VAL A 148 -40.64 32.40 -13.62
CA VAL A 148 -41.97 32.39 -14.22
C VAL A 148 -42.85 33.34 -13.41
N LYS A 149 -43.47 34.30 -14.09
CA LYS A 149 -44.40 35.29 -13.53
C LYS A 149 -45.59 34.53 -12.93
N VAL A 150 -45.71 34.53 -11.60
CA VAL A 150 -46.87 33.99 -10.90
C VAL A 150 -47.90 35.10 -10.84
N GLU A 151 -49.06 34.89 -11.46
CA GLU A 151 -50.22 35.78 -11.33
C GLU A 151 -50.70 35.78 -9.86
N GLU A 152 -51.00 36.99 -9.37
CA GLU A 152 -51.44 37.27 -8.01
C GLU A 152 -52.78 36.58 -7.73
N LYS A 153 -52.73 35.42 -7.05
CA LYS A 153 -53.93 34.82 -6.47
C LYS A 153 -54.26 35.57 -5.19
N VAL A 154 -55.35 36.33 -5.24
CA VAL A 154 -55.99 36.98 -4.10
C VAL A 154 -56.12 35.95 -2.96
N PRO A 155 -55.70 36.28 -1.72
CA PRO A 155 -55.79 35.36 -0.60
C PRO A 155 -57.26 35.04 -0.29
N GLU A 156 -57.57 33.75 -0.23
CA GLU A 156 -58.86 33.25 0.26
C GLU A 156 -58.97 33.61 1.76
N PRO A 157 -60.07 34.25 2.21
CA PRO A 157 -60.18 34.69 3.60
C PRO A 157 -60.22 33.51 4.56
N ASP A 158 -59.60 33.71 5.73
CA ASP A 158 -59.42 32.69 6.76
C ASP A 158 -60.78 32.31 7.39
N ARG A 159 -61.05 31.01 7.51
CA ARG A 159 -62.32 30.44 8.02
C ARG A 159 -62.67 30.90 9.44
N PHE A 160 -61.69 31.42 10.19
CA PHE A 160 -61.90 31.94 11.54
C PHE A 160 -62.45 33.37 11.58
N GLU A 161 -62.31 34.16 10.51
CA GLU A 161 -62.83 35.54 10.45
C GLU A 161 -64.37 35.57 10.34
N GLU A 162 -64.97 34.53 9.77
CA GLU A 162 -66.43 34.41 9.60
C GLU A 162 -67.17 34.15 10.93
N CYS A 163 -66.52 33.51 11.91
CA CYS A 163 -67.10 33.26 13.24
C CYS A 163 -67.20 34.54 14.09
N MET A 164 -66.36 35.54 13.84
CA MET A 164 -66.41 36.83 14.55
C MET A 164 -67.54 37.73 14.03
N TYR A 165 -67.96 37.56 12.77
CA TYR A 165 -69.00 38.38 12.15
C TYR A 165 -70.42 37.79 12.29
N ASN A 166 -70.55 36.46 12.37
CA ASN A 166 -71.85 35.78 12.42
C ASN A 166 -72.24 35.24 13.81
N GLY A 167 -71.40 35.44 14.83
CA GLY A 167 -71.69 35.07 16.20
C GLY A 167 -72.15 36.25 17.06
N LEU A 168 -73.47 36.44 17.18
CA LEU A 168 -74.24 37.08 18.28
C LEU A 168 -75.25 38.15 17.78
N PRO A 169 -76.47 37.74 17.38
CA PRO A 169 -77.59 38.66 17.19
C PRO A 169 -78.12 39.32 18.48
N TRP A 170 -77.64 38.94 19.67
CA TRP A 170 -78.30 39.27 20.94
C TRP A 170 -77.63 40.38 21.76
N LEU A 171 -76.47 40.89 21.35
CA LEU A 171 -75.72 41.92 22.08
C LEU A 171 -75.88 43.35 21.55
N LYS A 172 -76.78 43.58 20.59
CA LYS A 172 -77.14 44.93 20.11
C LYS A 172 -78.45 45.49 20.70
N ALA A 173 -79.10 44.78 21.62
CA ALA A 173 -80.37 45.21 22.22
C ALA A 173 -80.28 45.33 23.76
N VAL A 174 -79.31 46.10 24.25
CA VAL A 174 -79.36 46.72 25.59
C VAL A 174 -78.78 48.14 25.45
N ILE A 175 -79.56 48.99 24.78
CA ILE A 175 -79.82 50.40 25.14
C ILE A 175 -81.30 50.46 25.44
#